data_AF-A0A139ST94-F1
#
_entry.id   AF-A0A139ST94-F1
#
_cell.length_a   1.000
_cell.length_b   1.000
_cell.length_c   1.000
_cell.angle_alpha   90.00
_cell.angle_beta   90.00
_cell.angle_gamma   90.00
#
_symmetry.space_group_name_H-M   'P 1'
#
loop_
_entity.id
_entity.type
_entity.pdbx_description
1 polymer ?
#
loop_
_entity_poly.entity_id
_entity_poly.type
_entity_poly.pdbx_seq_one_letter_code
_entity_poly.pdbx_strand_id
1 'polypeptide(L)'
;MKSNPFVIWGLKLALSVAFISAVADRFGVWGKSGKGGVVWGDFAHFVAYTKSLNPWFPAAWIGPLAYFVTALELALGVLLLTTWKSREVALLSGLLLLSFGAAMAFSVGLKPALDYSVFSAAFAAFALSCLSKG
;
A
#
# COMPACT_ATOMS: atom_id res chain seq x y z
N MET A 1 -26.88 2.89 -3.02
CA MET A 1 -26.52 3.17 -1.61
C MET A 1 -26.31 4.67 -1.45
N LYS A 2 -26.87 5.31 -0.40
CA LYS A 2 -26.56 6.72 -0.10
C LYS A 2 -25.12 6.82 0.41
N SER A 3 -24.28 7.60 -0.24
CA SER A 3 -22.89 7.83 0.15
C SER A 3 -22.85 8.63 1.44
N ASN A 4 -22.46 8.01 2.56
CA ASN A 4 -22.28 8.69 3.84
C ASN A 4 -20.89 9.37 3.87
N PRO A 5 -20.80 10.71 3.98
CA PRO A 5 -19.53 11.43 3.98
C PRO A 5 -18.55 10.96 5.05
N PHE A 6 -19.07 10.57 6.23
CA PHE A 6 -18.24 10.07 7.33
C PHE A 6 -17.50 8.79 6.95
N VAL A 7 -18.20 7.84 6.30
CA VAL A 7 -17.61 6.57 5.86
C VAL A 7 -16.58 6.80 4.75
N ILE A 8 -16.88 7.67 3.78
CA ILE A 8 -15.98 7.98 2.67
C ILE A 8 -14.68 8.60 3.19
N TRP A 9 -14.78 9.64 4.03
CA TRP A 9 -13.60 10.30 4.58
C TRP A 9 -12.83 9.41 5.55
N GLY A 10 -13.52 8.59 6.34
CA GLY A 10 -12.88 7.57 7.18
C GLY A 10 -12.05 6.58 6.37
N LEU A 11 -12.60 6.04 5.29
CA LEU A 11 -11.88 5.12 4.38
C LEU A 11 -10.70 5.82 3.70
N LYS A 12 -10.88 7.05 3.21
CA LYS A 12 -9.81 7.85 2.62
C LYS A 12 -8.66 8.04 3.60
N LEU A 13 -8.95 8.51 4.81
CA LEU A 13 -7.93 8.77 5.83
C LEU A 13 -7.20 7.48 6.22
N ALA A 14 -7.93 6.40 6.48
CA ALA A 14 -7.33 5.13 6.86
C ALA A 14 -6.37 4.60 5.78
N LEU A 15 -6.78 4.59 4.51
CA LEU A 15 -5.95 4.14 3.39
C LEU A 15 -4.76 5.09 3.15
N SER A 16 -4.99 6.40 3.19
CA SER A 16 -3.95 7.41 2.96
C SER A 16 -2.85 7.31 4.01
N VAL A 17 -3.24 7.25 5.29
CA VAL A 17 -2.29 7.14 6.40
C VAL A 17 -1.55 5.81 6.35
N ALA A 18 -2.21 4.71 5.97
CA ALA A 18 -1.53 3.43 5.78
C ALA A 18 -0.42 3.50 4.71
N PHE A 19 -0.71 4.09 3.54
CA PHE A 19 0.31 4.28 2.49
C PHE A 19 1.44 5.20 2.94
N ILE A 20 1.11 6.37 3.50
CA ILE A 20 2.11 7.35 3.93
C ILE A 20 2.97 6.78 5.06
N SER A 21 2.38 6.06 6.01
CA SER A 21 3.10 5.40 7.10
C SER A 21 4.05 4.33 6.59
N ALA A 22 3.63 3.50 5.63
CA ALA A 22 4.49 2.50 5.01
C ALA A 22 5.69 3.14 4.28
N VAL A 23 5.46 4.25 3.58
CA VAL A 23 6.54 5.02 2.95
C VAL A 23 7.48 5.61 4.00
N ALA A 24 6.94 6.18 5.08
CA ALA A 24 7.73 6.74 6.18
C ALA A 24 8.61 5.69 6.86
N ASP A 25 8.13 4.45 6.99
CA ASP A 25 8.88 3.32 7.54
C ASP A 25 10.11 2.97 6.68
N ARG A 26 9.99 3.04 5.35
CA ARG A 26 11.11 2.81 4.42
C ARG A 26 12.19 3.88 4.51
N PHE A 27 11.85 5.08 4.96
CA PHE A 27 12.81 6.17 5.20
C PHE A 27 13.27 6.25 6.65
N GLY A 28 12.90 5.29 7.50
CA GLY A 28 13.35 5.19 8.89
C GLY A 28 12.73 6.21 9.84
N VAL A 29 11.63 6.87 9.44
CA VAL A 29 10.92 7.85 10.29
C VAL A 29 10.41 7.22 11.57
N TRP A 30 9.98 5.95 11.51
CA TRP A 30 9.52 5.18 12.66
C TRP A 30 10.67 4.54 13.48
N GLY A 31 11.91 4.65 13.01
CA GLY A 31 13.10 4.09 13.65
C GLY A 31 13.76 2.97 12.83
N LYS A 32 14.68 2.23 13.47
CA LYS A 32 15.43 1.14 12.83
C LYS A 32 14.59 -0.13 12.74
N SER A 33 14.87 -0.94 11.72
CA SER A 33 14.26 -2.26 11.52
C SER A 33 14.24 -3.09 12.81
N GLY A 34 13.10 -3.73 13.12
CA GLY A 34 12.97 -4.63 14.26
C GLY A 34 12.77 -3.96 15.63
N LYS A 35 12.70 -2.63 15.71
CA LYS A 35 12.30 -1.92 16.94
C LYS A 35 10.83 -1.47 16.85
N GLY A 36 10.03 -1.77 17.86
CA GLY A 36 8.74 -1.10 18.09
C GLY A 36 7.70 -1.19 16.96
N GLY A 37 7.67 -2.30 16.20
CA GLY A 37 6.71 -2.49 15.11
C GLY A 37 7.15 -1.94 13.75
N VAL A 38 8.38 -1.42 13.63
CA VAL A 38 9.02 -1.02 12.37
C VAL A 38 9.29 -2.26 11.52
N VAL A 39 8.75 -2.27 10.29
CA VAL A 39 8.82 -3.43 9.38
C VAL A 39 10.11 -3.43 8.58
N TRP A 40 10.45 -2.29 7.97
CA TRP A 40 11.62 -2.12 7.11
C TRP A 40 12.67 -1.24 7.79
N GLY A 41 12.30 -0.04 8.26
CA GLY A 41 13.20 0.90 8.95
C GLY A 41 14.30 1.53 8.09
N ASP A 42 14.60 0.97 6.93
CA ASP A 42 15.39 1.60 5.87
C ASP A 42 15.02 1.04 4.49
N PHE A 43 15.46 1.74 3.46
CA PHE A 43 15.11 1.41 2.09
C PHE A 43 15.80 0.13 1.60
N ALA A 44 16.95 -0.24 2.16
CA ALA A 44 17.68 -1.45 1.77
C ALA A 44 16.93 -2.71 2.20
N HIS A 45 16.37 -2.73 3.42
CA HIS A 45 15.48 -3.79 3.89
C HIS A 45 14.22 -3.90 3.02
N PHE A 46 13.64 -2.77 2.60
CA PHE A 46 12.50 -2.79 1.68
C PHE A 46 12.85 -3.36 0.30
N VAL A 47 14.00 -3.01 -0.28
CA VAL A 47 14.48 -3.56 -1.55
C VAL A 47 14.75 -5.07 -1.43
N ALA A 48 15.37 -5.51 -0.33
CA ALA A 48 15.57 -6.93 -0.06
C ALA A 48 14.24 -7.69 0.08
N TYR A 49 13.26 -7.09 0.77
CA TYR A 49 11.91 -7.64 0.89
C TYR A 49 11.21 -7.73 -0.47
N THR A 50 11.29 -6.67 -1.28
CA THR A 50 10.73 -6.63 -2.65
C THR A 50 11.31 -7.73 -3.53
N LYS A 51 12.61 -8.04 -3.38
CA LYS A 51 13.25 -9.17 -4.07
C LYS A 51 12.66 -10.51 -3.63
N SER A 52 12.42 -10.70 -2.34
CA SER A 52 11.81 -11.93 -1.81
C SER A 52 10.38 -12.14 -2.33
N LEU A 53 9.64 -11.05 -2.57
CA LEU A 53 8.31 -11.09 -3.15
C LEU A 53 8.30 -11.37 -4.67
N ASN A 54 9.40 -11.08 -5.36
CA ASN A 54 9.51 -11.19 -6.81
C ASN A 54 10.72 -12.05 -7.21
N PRO A 55 10.78 -13.33 -6.82
CA PRO A 55 11.95 -14.18 -7.08
C PRO A 55 12.19 -14.43 -8.58
N TRP A 56 11.16 -14.25 -9.40
CA TRP A 56 11.21 -14.42 -10.86
C TRP A 56 11.69 -13.17 -11.61
N PHE A 57 11.79 -12.02 -10.93
CA PHE A 57 12.12 -10.74 -11.56
C PHE A 57 13.63 -10.48 -11.51
N PRO A 58 14.27 -9.94 -12.56
CA PRO A 58 15.72 -9.76 -12.56
C PRO A 58 16.15 -8.78 -11.46
N ALA A 59 17.21 -9.13 -10.73
CA ALA A 59 17.70 -8.36 -9.58
C ALA A 59 18.00 -6.89 -9.91
N ALA A 60 18.44 -6.60 -11.14
CA ALA A 60 18.71 -5.24 -11.63
C ALA A 60 17.46 -4.34 -11.63
N TRP A 61 16.26 -4.92 -11.76
CA TRP A 61 15.00 -4.17 -11.82
C TRP A 61 14.33 -4.01 -10.45
N ILE A 62 14.76 -4.73 -9.41
CA ILE A 62 14.15 -4.64 -8.08
C ILE A 62 14.30 -3.25 -7.48
N GLY A 63 15.48 -2.63 -7.60
CA GLY A 63 15.71 -1.25 -7.12
C GLY A 63 14.78 -0.24 -7.78
N PRO A 64 14.78 -0.11 -9.13
CA PRO A 64 13.84 0.74 -9.85
C PRO A 64 12.37 0.47 -9.52
N LEU A 65 11.99 -0.81 -9.40
CA LEU A 65 10.62 -1.20 -9.02
C LEU A 65 10.26 -0.73 -7.61
N ALA A 66 11.16 -0.88 -6.63
CA ALA A 66 10.96 -0.43 -5.27
C ALA A 66 10.75 1.10 -5.19
N TYR A 67 11.54 1.88 -5.94
CA TYR A 67 11.33 3.33 -6.05
C TYR A 67 10.00 3.68 -6.72
N PHE A 68 9.66 2.99 -7.81
CA PHE A 68 8.41 3.21 -8.53
C PHE A 68 7.19 2.95 -7.63
N VAL A 69 7.17 1.81 -6.93
CA VAL A 69 6.08 1.46 -6.00
C VAL A 69 5.99 2.47 -4.86
N THR A 70 7.13 2.88 -4.29
CA THR A 70 7.17 3.91 -3.22
C THR A 70 6.60 5.25 -3.69
N ALA A 71 6.98 5.70 -4.90
CA ALA A 71 6.45 6.92 -5.48
C ALA A 71 4.95 6.82 -5.76
N LEU A 72 4.50 5.66 -6.24
CA LEU A 72 3.09 5.40 -6.53
C LEU A 72 2.24 5.37 -5.25
N GLU A 73 2.70 4.71 -4.19
CA GLU A 73 2.02 4.69 -2.89
C GLU A 73 1.96 6.08 -2.24
N LEU A 74 3.04 6.86 -2.32
CA LEU A 74 3.03 8.23 -1.83
C LEU A 74 2.04 9.10 -2.61
N ALA A 75 2.07 9.00 -3.94
CA ALA A 75 1.15 9.74 -4.81
C ALA A 75 -0.31 9.36 -4.53
N LEU A 76 -0.63 8.06 -4.50
CA LEU A 76 -1.99 7.58 -4.20
C LEU A 76 -2.43 7.96 -2.79
N GLY A 77 -1.55 7.85 -1.79
CA GLY A 77 -1.82 8.24 -0.41
C GLY A 77 -2.16 9.73 -0.28
N VAL A 78 -1.42 10.61 -0.96
CA VAL A 78 -1.74 12.04 -0.98
C VAL A 78 -3.02 12.32 -1.77
N LEU A 79 -3.20 11.69 -2.93
CA LEU A 79 -4.36 11.91 -3.79
C LEU A 79 -5.66 11.43 -3.15
N LEU A 80 -5.64 10.37 -2.35
CA LEU A 80 -6.81 9.89 -1.59
C LEU A 80 -7.36 10.94 -0.61
N LEU A 81 -6.50 11.80 -0.06
CA LEU A 81 -6.92 12.91 0.79
C LEU A 81 -7.62 14.03 0.00
N THR A 82 -7.40 14.10 -1.32
CA THR A 82 -8.04 15.10 -2.18
C THR A 82 -9.36 14.60 -2.74
N THR A 83 -10.27 15.49 -3.12
CA THR A 83 -11.52 15.14 -3.82
C THR A 83 -11.31 14.90 -5.32
N TRP A 84 -10.10 15.07 -5.83
CA TRP A 84 -9.80 14.92 -7.24
C TRP A 84 -9.79 13.45 -7.64
N LYS A 85 -10.61 13.09 -8.64
CA LYS A 85 -10.69 11.74 -9.22
C LYS A 85 -10.71 10.61 -8.18
N SER A 86 -11.40 10.82 -7.04
CA SER A 86 -11.35 9.90 -5.90
C SER A 86 -11.75 8.47 -6.25
N ARG A 87 -12.65 8.28 -7.23
CA ARG A 87 -13.02 6.97 -7.74
C ARG A 87 -11.86 6.22 -8.39
N GLU A 88 -11.11 6.88 -9.29
CA GLU A 88 -9.99 6.29 -10.01
C GLU A 88 -8.82 6.04 -9.06
N VAL A 89 -8.51 7.00 -8.20
CA VAL A 89 -7.43 6.89 -7.20
C VAL A 89 -7.68 5.71 -6.24
N ALA A 90 -8.93 5.54 -5.78
CA ALA A 90 -9.30 4.43 -4.92
C ALA A 90 -9.23 3.08 -5.64
N LEU A 91 -9.59 3.02 -6.93
CA LEU A 91 -9.46 1.81 -7.75
C LEU A 91 -7.99 1.42 -7.92
N LEU A 92 -7.13 2.37 -8.28
CA LEU A 92 -5.69 2.14 -8.42
C LEU A 92 -5.05 1.70 -7.10
N SER A 93 -5.47 2.31 -5.98
CA SER A 93 -5.03 1.92 -4.64
C SER A 93 -5.41 0.47 -4.32
N GLY A 94 -6.64 0.08 -4.65
CA GLY A 94 -7.12 -1.30 -4.48
C GLY A 94 -6.35 -2.30 -5.34
N LEU A 95 -6.08 -1.98 -6.60
CA LEU A 95 -5.28 -2.82 -7.49
C LEU A 95 -3.83 -2.96 -7.01
N LEU A 96 -3.23 -1.89 -6.51
CA LEU A 96 -1.87 -1.91 -5.95
C LEU A 96 -1.81 -2.80 -4.70
N LEU A 97 -2.76 -2.65 -3.77
CA LEU A 97 -2.82 -3.49 -2.56
C LEU A 97 -3.11 -4.95 -2.91
N LEU A 98 -3.99 -5.20 -3.88
CA LEU A 98 -4.32 -6.55 -4.31
C LEU A 98 -3.12 -7.25 -4.97
N SER A 99 -2.36 -6.55 -5.82
CA SER A 99 -1.16 -7.10 -6.44
C SER A 99 -0.05 -7.35 -5.41
N PHE A 100 0.11 -6.45 -4.43
CA PHE A 100 1.02 -6.66 -3.29
C PHE A 100 0.62 -7.87 -2.44
N GLY A 101 -0.66 -7.99 -2.10
CA GLY A 101 -1.19 -9.13 -1.34
C GLY A 101 -1.07 -10.46 -2.08
N ALA A 102 -1.28 -10.46 -3.40
CA ALA A 102 -1.05 -11.62 -4.25
C ALA A 102 0.43 -12.01 -4.28
N ALA A 103 1.34 -11.05 -4.47
CA ALA A 103 2.78 -11.28 -4.42
C ALA A 103 3.22 -11.86 -3.06
N MET A 104 2.68 -11.35 -1.95
CA MET A 104 2.91 -11.93 -0.62
C MET A 104 2.43 -13.38 -0.54
N ALA A 105 1.19 -13.64 -0.96
CA ALA A 105 0.59 -14.97 -0.88
C ALA A 105 1.37 -16.03 -1.68
N PHE A 106 1.86 -15.68 -2.87
CA PHE A 106 2.62 -16.59 -3.74
C PHE A 106 4.08 -16.76 -3.34
N SER A 107 4.72 -15.74 -2.76
CA SER A 107 6.17 -15.74 -2.54
C SER A 107 6.57 -16.04 -1.09
N VAL A 108 5.87 -15.47 -0.11
CA VAL A 108 6.18 -15.64 1.33
C VAL A 108 5.06 -16.36 2.10
N GLY A 109 3.99 -16.75 1.40
CA GLY A 109 2.86 -17.49 1.92
C GLY A 109 1.66 -16.60 2.31
N LEU A 110 0.51 -17.24 2.52
CA LEU A 110 -0.75 -16.55 2.84
C LEU A 110 -0.76 -15.93 4.24
N LYS A 111 -0.04 -16.57 5.18
CA LYS A 111 0.49 -16.07 6.45
C LYS A 111 0.58 -14.53 6.57
N PRO A 112 1.70 -13.95 6.12
CA PRO A 112 1.95 -12.52 6.21
C PRO A 112 0.88 -11.66 5.54
N ALA A 113 0.35 -12.07 4.38
CA ALA A 113 -0.65 -11.29 3.65
C ALA A 113 -1.93 -11.05 4.47
N LEU A 114 -2.33 -12.04 5.28
CA LEU A 114 -3.46 -11.95 6.19
C LEU A 114 -3.12 -11.15 7.46
N ASP A 115 -1.94 -11.36 8.05
CA ASP A 115 -1.51 -10.63 9.26
C ASP A 115 -1.42 -9.11 9.00
N TYR A 116 -0.98 -8.70 7.81
CA TYR A 116 -0.98 -7.29 7.38
C TYR A 116 -2.35 -6.78 6.91
N SER A 117 -3.39 -7.62 6.91
CA SER A 117 -4.75 -7.27 6.47
C SER A 117 -4.80 -6.64 5.07
N VAL A 118 -3.89 -7.04 4.17
CA VAL A 118 -3.72 -6.41 2.85
C VAL A 118 -4.98 -6.55 2.00
N PHE A 119 -5.62 -7.71 2.02
CA PHE A 119 -6.86 -7.94 1.27
C PHE A 119 -8.01 -7.08 1.81
N SER A 120 -8.12 -6.92 3.12
CA SER A 120 -9.11 -6.03 3.74
C SER A 120 -8.93 -4.59 3.26
N ALA A 121 -7.69 -4.10 3.24
CA ALA A 121 -7.36 -2.78 2.73
C ALA A 121 -7.66 -2.64 1.22
N ALA A 122 -7.35 -3.67 0.42
CA ALA A 122 -7.64 -3.68 -1.02
C ALA A 122 -9.15 -3.58 -1.31
N PHE A 123 -9.96 -4.41 -0.65
CA PHE A 123 -11.42 -4.37 -0.83
C PHE A 123 -12.06 -3.12 -0.22
N ALA A 124 -11.49 -2.54 0.84
CA ALA A 124 -11.88 -1.23 1.35
C ALA A 124 -11.64 -0.13 0.31
N ALA A 125 -10.53 -0.17 -0.43
CA ALA A 125 -10.25 0.75 -1.53
C ALA A 125 -11.22 0.55 -2.71
N PHE A 126 -11.56 -0.69 -3.07
CA PHE A 126 -12.60 -0.94 -4.08
C PHE A 126 -13.99 -0.44 -3.63
N ALA A 127 -14.35 -0.66 -2.36
CA ALA A 127 -15.59 -0.13 -1.81
C ALA A 127 -15.61 1.41 -1.86
N LEU A 128 -14.49 2.07 -1.50
CA LEU A 128 -14.33 3.52 -1.63
C LEU A 128 -14.49 3.98 -3.08
N SER A 129 -13.98 3.23 -4.06
CA SER A 129 -14.16 3.54 -5.48
C SER A 129 -15.64 3.49 -5.89
N CYS A 130 -16.39 2.49 -5.43
CA CYS A 130 -17.83 2.38 -5.69
C CYS A 130 -18.67 3.45 -4.98
N LEU A 131 -18.22 3.93 -3.81
CA LEU A 131 -18.91 4.95 -3.01
C LEU A 131 -18.60 6.39 -3.49
N SER A 132 -17.43 6.59 -4.09
CA SER A 132 -17.00 7.90 -4.60
C SER A 132 -17.70 8.21 -5.92
N LYS A 133 -18.28 9.40 -6.01
CA LYS A 133 -18.81 9.91 -7.29
C LYS A 133 -17.61 10.29 -8.18
N GLY A 134 -17.61 9.77 -9.40
CA GLY A 134 -16.66 10.16 -10.45
C GLY A 134 -17.03 11.52 -11.04
#